data_AF-A0A9R0JYD8-F1
#
_entry.id   AF-A0A9R0JYD8-F1
#
_cell.length_a   1.000
_cell.length_b   1.000
_cell.length_c   1.000
_cell.angle_alpha   90.00
_cell.angle_beta   90.00
_cell.angle_gamma   90.00
#
_symmetry.space_group_name_H-M   'P 1'
#
loop_
_entity.id
_entity.type
_entity.pdbx_description
1 polymer ?
#
loop_
_entity_poly.entity_id
_entity_poly.type
_entity_poly.pdbx_seq_one_letter_code
_entity_poly.pdbx_strand_id
1 'polypeptide(L)'
;MGLLNWEDIFLKSIKDLPITKTTPPTVDPDMKKKVECGLSNVDMKNKEAAYQAWLGYYNSNKSVGRDKIRLVELANEFSRSMGLDTPPAISKLILGKMGLKNVPGLRVK
;
A
#
# COMPACT_ATOMS: atom_id res chain seq x y z
N MET A 1 -11.32 2.90 12.04
CA MET A 1 -10.63 2.98 10.74
C MET A 1 -11.21 1.88 9.87
N GLY A 2 -11.77 2.23 8.72
CA GLY A 2 -12.23 1.24 7.74
C GLY A 2 -11.01 0.62 7.08
N LEU A 3 -10.98 -0.71 7.02
CA LEU A 3 -9.89 -1.44 6.40
C LEU A 3 -9.87 -1.12 4.89
N LEU A 4 -8.71 -0.78 4.33
CA LEU A 4 -8.51 -0.48 2.92
C LEU A 4 -8.88 -1.71 2.06
N ASN A 5 -9.25 -1.52 0.79
CA ASN A 5 -9.79 -2.59 -0.06
C ASN A 5 -8.86 -3.81 -0.23
N TRP A 6 -7.57 -3.69 0.09
CA TRP A 6 -6.61 -4.79 0.11
C TRP A 6 -6.68 -5.68 1.36
N GLU A 7 -7.21 -5.19 2.48
CA GLU A 7 -7.31 -5.91 3.76
C GLU A 7 -8.45 -6.94 3.78
N ASP A 8 -9.36 -6.88 2.81
CA ASP A 8 -10.38 -7.91 2.57
C ASP A 8 -9.77 -9.31 2.41
N ILE A 9 -8.58 -9.35 1.82
CA ILE A 9 -7.83 -10.57 1.55
C ILE A 9 -7.31 -11.16 2.86
N PHE A 10 -6.90 -10.30 3.79
CA PHE A 10 -6.50 -10.70 5.14
C PHE A 10 -7.70 -11.22 5.93
N LEU A 11 -8.86 -10.53 5.90
CA LEU A 11 -10.08 -10.98 6.56
C LEU A 11 -10.53 -12.37 6.09
N LYS A 12 -10.36 -12.69 4.79
CA LYS A 12 -10.63 -14.03 4.25
C LYS A 12 -9.71 -15.12 4.83
N SER A 13 -8.54 -14.76 5.35
CA SER A 13 -7.57 -15.68 5.96
C SER A 13 -7.81 -15.93 7.45
N ILE A 14 -8.63 -15.11 8.12
CA ILE A 14 -8.86 -15.18 9.58
C ILE A 14 -10.35 -15.38 9.92
N LYS A 15 -11.04 -16.19 9.12
CA LYS A 15 -12.49 -16.43 9.27
C LYS A 15 -12.90 -17.07 10.59
N ASP A 16 -11.95 -17.70 11.28
CA ASP A 16 -12.17 -18.35 12.58
C ASP A 16 -12.26 -17.34 13.73
N LEU A 17 -11.91 -16.08 13.49
CA LEU A 17 -12.08 -14.98 14.44
C LEU A 17 -13.37 -14.22 14.12
N PRO A 18 -14.17 -13.80 15.13
CA PRO A 18 -15.40 -13.03 14.94
C PRO A 18 -15.13 -11.57 14.56
N ILE A 19 -14.27 -11.34 13.56
CA ILE A 19 -13.88 -10.01 13.08
C ILE A 19 -14.78 -9.66 11.90
N THR A 20 -15.71 -8.74 12.13
CA THR A 20 -16.63 -8.25 11.10
C THR A 20 -16.18 -6.86 10.63
N LYS A 21 -16.37 -6.56 9.34
CA LYS A 21 -16.12 -5.21 8.82
C LYS A 21 -17.05 -4.23 9.52
N THR A 22 -16.47 -3.20 10.13
CA THR A 22 -17.23 -2.12 10.76
C THR A 22 -17.30 -0.91 9.85
N THR A 23 -18.38 -0.12 9.96
CA THR A 23 -18.48 1.17 9.27
C THR A 23 -17.38 2.10 9.77
N PRO A 24 -16.70 2.83 8.87
CA PRO A 24 -15.64 3.75 9.27
C PRO A 24 -16.22 4.81 10.21
N PRO A 25 -15.57 5.08 11.37
CA PRO A 25 -16.01 6.16 12.24
C PRO A 25 -15.80 7.50 11.54
N THR A 26 -16.67 8.47 11.83
CA THR A 26 -16.47 9.86 11.38
C THR A 26 -15.17 10.38 11.98
N VAL A 27 -14.20 10.69 11.11
CA VAL A 27 -12.91 11.24 11.53
C VAL A 27 -13.02 12.75 11.58
N ASP A 28 -12.62 13.33 12.72
CA ASP A 28 -12.56 14.77 12.88
C ASP A 28 -11.54 15.41 11.91
N PRO A 29 -11.88 16.51 11.20
CA PRO A 29 -10.99 17.16 10.25
C PRO A 29 -9.65 17.65 10.85
N ASP A 30 -9.62 18.05 12.13
CA ASP A 30 -8.39 18.45 12.83
C ASP A 30 -7.45 17.26 13.01
N MET A 31 -8.02 16.10 13.36
CA MET A 31 -7.27 14.85 13.49
C MET A 31 -6.63 14.45 12.16
N LYS A 32 -7.37 14.59 11.04
CA LYS A 32 -6.84 14.31 9.71
C LYS A 32 -5.66 15.23 9.37
N LYS A 33 -5.78 16.53 9.63
CA LYS A 33 -4.70 17.51 9.42
C LYS A 33 -3.46 17.20 10.25
N LYS A 34 -3.63 16.77 11.51
CA LYS A 34 -2.50 16.35 12.36
C LYS A 34 -1.75 15.15 11.77
N VAL A 35 -2.48 14.16 11.26
CA VAL A 35 -1.87 12.99 10.60
C VAL A 35 -1.14 13.40 9.32
N GLU A 36 -1.74 14.24 8.49
CA GLU A 36 -1.12 14.76 7.26
C GLU A 36 0.16 15.57 7.57
N CYS A 37 0.12 16.41 8.61
CA CYS A 37 1.29 17.13 9.10
C CYS A 37 2.38 16.17 9.60
N GLY A 38 2.03 15.16 10.40
CA GLY A 38 2.96 14.12 10.83
C GLY A 38 3.62 13.39 9.65
N LEU A 39 2.83 13.00 8.64
CA LEU A 39 3.32 12.34 7.42
C LEU A 39 4.24 13.24 6.58
N SER A 40 4.06 14.56 6.61
CA SER A 40 4.97 15.48 5.90
C SER A 40 6.37 15.55 6.53
N ASN A 41 6.50 15.24 7.83
CA ASN A 41 7.79 15.19 8.52
C ASN A 41 8.55 13.87 8.30
N VAL A 42 7.92 12.87 7.67
CA VAL A 42 8.56 11.59 7.38
C VAL A 42 9.42 11.71 6.13
N ASP A 43 10.70 11.39 6.26
CA ASP A 43 11.66 11.38 5.15
C ASP A 43 11.16 10.54 3.96
N MET A 44 11.39 11.06 2.76
CA MET A 44 11.01 10.38 1.53
C MET A 44 11.65 8.99 1.39
N LYS A 45 12.88 8.80 1.88
CA LYS A 45 13.57 7.50 1.90
C LYS A 45 12.81 6.44 2.71
N ASN A 46 12.18 6.85 3.81
CA ASN A 46 11.39 5.93 4.64
C ASN A 46 10.09 5.54 3.93
N LYS A 47 9.45 6.49 3.24
CA LYS A 47 8.25 6.22 2.42
C LYS A 47 8.58 5.31 1.23
N GLU A 48 9.72 5.52 0.58
CA GLU A 48 10.26 4.64 -0.47
C GLU A 48 10.49 3.22 0.04
N ALA A 49 11.16 3.08 1.19
CA ALA A 49 11.43 1.78 1.80
C ALA A 49 10.12 1.06 2.20
N ALA A 50 9.17 1.77 2.79
CA ALA A 50 7.86 1.22 3.15
C ALA A 50 7.09 0.74 1.91
N TYR A 51 7.09 1.52 0.83
CA TYR A 51 6.46 1.15 -0.44
C TYR A 51 7.10 -0.09 -1.07
N GLN A 52 8.43 -0.16 -1.07
CA GLN A 52 9.16 -1.34 -1.57
C GLN A 52 8.90 -2.59 -0.72
N ALA A 53 8.85 -2.46 0.60
CA ALA A 53 8.55 -3.55 1.52
C ALA A 53 7.12 -4.07 1.32
N TRP A 54 6.15 -3.15 1.19
CA TRP A 54 4.75 -3.48 0.90
C TRP A 54 4.63 -4.28 -0.39
N LEU A 55 5.27 -3.81 -1.47
CA LEU A 55 5.29 -4.52 -2.75
C LEU A 55 5.95 -5.89 -2.62
N GLY A 56 7.12 -6.00 -1.99
CA GLY A 56 7.81 -7.28 -1.81
C GLY A 56 6.98 -8.32 -1.06
N TYR A 57 6.30 -7.89 0.00
CA TYR A 57 5.42 -8.75 0.81
C TYR A 57 4.23 -9.27 0.00
N TYR A 58 3.43 -8.36 -0.59
CA TYR A 58 2.22 -8.76 -1.31
C TYR A 58 2.50 -9.43 -2.66
N ASN A 59 3.64 -9.13 -3.28
CA ASN A 59 4.08 -9.82 -4.47
C ASN A 59 4.38 -11.31 -4.21
N SER A 60 4.80 -11.64 -3.00
CA SER A 60 5.05 -13.03 -2.56
C SER A 60 3.78 -13.72 -2.04
N ASN A 61 2.73 -12.96 -1.72
CA ASN A 61 1.44 -13.51 -1.31
C ASN A 61 0.66 -14.03 -2.52
N LYS A 62 0.37 -15.33 -2.56
CA LYS A 62 -0.31 -15.99 -3.69
C LYS A 62 -1.72 -15.45 -3.99
N SER A 63 -2.37 -14.77 -3.04
CA SER A 63 -3.70 -14.19 -3.25
C SER A 63 -3.66 -12.85 -3.98
N VAL A 64 -2.63 -12.02 -3.72
CA VAL A 64 -2.48 -10.67 -4.30
C VAL A 64 -1.49 -10.67 -5.45
N GLY A 65 -0.33 -11.29 -5.25
CA GLY A 65 0.79 -11.29 -6.19
C GLY A 65 0.58 -12.11 -7.47
N ARG A 66 -0.56 -12.81 -7.64
CA ARG A 66 -0.91 -13.47 -8.91
C ARG A 66 -1.29 -12.45 -9.99
N ASP A 67 -2.03 -11.42 -9.60
CA ASP A 67 -2.40 -10.33 -10.49
C ASP A 67 -1.45 -9.15 -10.24
N LYS A 68 -0.43 -9.03 -11.11
CA LYS A 68 0.59 -7.99 -10.96
C LYS A 68 0.01 -6.59 -11.18
N ILE A 69 -1.00 -6.43 -12.02
CA ILE A 69 -1.63 -5.13 -12.26
C ILE A 69 -2.37 -4.72 -10.99
N ARG A 70 -3.19 -5.63 -10.44
CA ARG A 70 -3.91 -5.38 -9.19
C ARG A 70 -2.97 -5.10 -8.01
N LEU A 71 -1.86 -5.82 -7.92
CA LEU A 71 -0.80 -5.56 -6.93
C LEU A 71 -0.28 -4.12 -7.01
N VAL A 72 -0.02 -3.62 -8.22
CA VAL A 72 0.49 -2.25 -8.43
C VAL A 72 -0.57 -1.21 -8.11
N GLU A 73 -1.83 -1.44 -8.48
CA GLU A 73 -2.93 -0.55 -8.09
C GLU A 73 -3.03 -0.38 -6.58
N LEU A 74 -2.98 -1.50 -5.85
CA LEU A 74 -3.04 -1.50 -4.39
C LEU A 74 -1.80 -0.85 -3.76
N ALA A 75 -0.61 -1.08 -4.32
CA ALA A 75 0.60 -0.39 -3.88
C ALA A 75 0.45 1.13 -4.05
N ASN A 76 -0.11 1.58 -5.17
CA ASN A 76 -0.35 3.00 -5.42
C ASN A 76 -1.40 3.60 -4.48
N GLU A 77 -2.42 2.82 -4.09
CA GLU A 77 -3.35 3.21 -3.02
C GLU A 77 -2.63 3.36 -1.67
N PHE A 78 -1.76 2.41 -1.34
CA PHE A 78 -0.91 2.50 -0.15
C PHE A 78 -0.01 3.75 -0.17
N SER A 79 0.59 4.08 -1.31
CA SER A 79 1.35 5.33 -1.47
C SER A 79 0.52 6.57 -1.15
N ARG A 80 -0.73 6.64 -1.65
CA ARG A 80 -1.62 7.76 -1.35
C ARG A 80 -1.95 7.85 0.14
N SER A 81 -2.07 6.72 0.83
CA SER A 81 -2.29 6.70 2.29
C SER A 81 -1.11 7.27 3.09
N MET A 82 0.11 7.28 2.53
CA MET A 82 1.30 7.93 3.10
C MET A 82 1.42 9.42 2.73
N GLY A 83 0.37 10.00 2.13
CA GLY A 83 0.34 11.41 1.71
C GLY A 83 1.21 11.69 0.48
N LEU A 84 1.38 10.70 -0.41
CA LEU A 84 2.12 10.87 -1.66
C LEU A 84 1.18 10.93 -2.86
N ASP A 85 1.13 12.07 -3.54
CA ASP A 85 0.37 12.24 -4.80
C ASP A 85 0.90 11.35 -5.92
N THR A 86 2.23 11.19 -5.96
CA THR A 86 2.90 10.32 -6.93
C THR A 86 3.58 9.16 -6.21
N PRO A 87 3.46 7.92 -6.71
CA PRO A 87 4.13 6.78 -6.09
C PRO A 87 5.66 6.96 -6.12
N PRO A 88 6.37 6.43 -5.12
CA PRO A 88 7.83 6.48 -5.09
C PRO A 88 8.44 5.73 -6.28
N ALA A 89 9.59 6.20 -6.75
CA ALA A 89 10.30 5.55 -7.85
C ALA A 89 11.10 4.35 -7.34
N ILE A 90 11.03 3.22 -8.04
CA ILE A 90 11.79 2.00 -7.72
C ILE A 90 12.86 1.78 -8.78
N SER A 91 14.05 1.34 -8.35
CA SER A 91 15.13 0.95 -9.26
C SER A 91 14.70 -0.18 -10.20
N LYS A 92 15.07 -0.09 -11.48
CA LYS A 92 14.90 -1.16 -12.49
C LYS A 92 15.40 -2.53 -12.01
N LEU A 93 16.46 -2.54 -11.22
CA LEU A 93 17.05 -3.77 -10.69
C LEU A 93 16.12 -4.45 -9.67
N ILE A 94 15.51 -3.66 -8.77
CA ILE A 94 14.57 -4.17 -7.76
C ILE A 94 13.29 -4.65 -8.44
N LEU A 95 12.75 -3.87 -9.39
CA LEU A 95 11.60 -4.31 -10.19
C LEU A 95 11.88 -5.60 -10.96
N GLY A 96 13.12 -5.77 -11.45
CA GLY A 96 13.61 -7.01 -12.03
C GLY A 96 13.57 -8.19 -11.06
N LYS A 97 14.14 -8.01 -9.87
CA LYS A 97 14.14 -9.04 -8.82
C LYS A 97 12.73 -9.41 -8.36
N MET A 98 11.79 -8.46 -8.41
CA MET A 98 10.40 -8.68 -8.04
C MET A 98 9.54 -9.23 -9.19
N GLY A 99 10.06 -9.33 -10.42
CA GLY A 99 9.25 -9.73 -11.58
C GLY A 99 8.15 -8.71 -11.94
N LEU A 100 8.35 -7.44 -11.58
CA LEU A 100 7.44 -6.32 -11.85
C LEU A 100 7.93 -5.42 -13.00
N LYS A 101 8.89 -5.91 -13.80
CA LYS A 101 9.32 -5.23 -15.01
C LYS A 101 8.15 -5.10 -15.99
N ASN A 102 7.95 -3.90 -16.54
CA ASN A 102 6.92 -3.57 -17.52
C ASN A 102 5.47 -3.61 -17.02
N VAL A 103 5.24 -3.73 -15.72
CA VAL A 103 3.87 -3.60 -15.17
C VAL A 103 3.49 -2.11 -15.14
N PRO A 104 2.37 -1.71 -15.76
CA PRO A 104 1.96 -0.31 -15.78
C PRO A 104 1.65 0.20 -14.36
N GLY A 105 1.86 1.51 -14.14
CA GLY A 105 1.55 2.16 -12.86
C GLY A 105 2.71 2.23 -11.85
N LEU A 106 3.85 1.59 -12.12
CA LEU A 106 5.07 1.75 -11.33
C LEU A 106 5.98 2.84 -11.91
N ARG A 107 6.55 3.68 -11.03
CA ARG A 107 7.57 4.65 -11.41
C ARG A 107 8.95 4.02 -11.31
N VAL A 108 9.76 4.26 -12.32
CA VAL A 108 11.09 3.69 -12.46
C VAL A 108 12.14 4.78 -12.28
N LYS A 109 13.14 4.51 -11.45
CA LYS A 109 14.33 5.37 -11.29
C LYS A 109 15.45 4.95 -12.24
#